data_AF-A0A7J6DBS4-F1
#
_entry.id   AF-A0A7J6DBS4-F1
#
_cell.length_a   1.000
_cell.length_b   1.000
_cell.length_c   1.000
_cell.angle_alpha   90.00
_cell.angle_beta   90.00
_cell.angle_gamma   90.00
#
_symmetry.space_group_name_H-M   'P 1'
#
loop_
_entity.id
_entity.type
_entity.pdbx_description
1 polymer ?
#
loop_
_entity_poly.entity_id
_entity_poly.type
_entity_poly.pdbx_seq_one_letter_code
_entity_poly.pdbx_strand_id
1 'polypeptide(L)' 'MERKDTTCKYYMHGACKKGNDCEFSHDLKNSKSDMNCKYYRKGTCFYGDQCRYDHNKHHHHHQQSK' A
#
# COMPACT_ATOMS: atom_id res chain seq x y z
N MET A 1 0.12 -4.48 -24.03
CA MET A 1 -0.98 -4.19 -23.09
C MET A 1 -0.36 -3.64 -21.82
N GLU A 2 -0.54 -2.35 -21.55
CA GLU A 2 0.02 -1.70 -20.37
C GLU A 2 -0.86 -2.05 -19.15
N ARG A 3 -0.32 -2.80 -18.17
CA ARG A 3 -1.03 -2.98 -16.89
C ARG A 3 -1.22 -1.61 -16.26
N LYS A 4 -2.46 -1.21 -15.98
CA LYS A 4 -2.70 0.01 -15.21
C LYS A 4 -2.05 -0.18 -13.83
N ASP A 5 -1.22 0.79 -13.44
CA ASP A 5 -0.62 0.87 -12.10
C ASP A 5 -1.68 0.91 -10.98
N THR A 6 -2.92 1.23 -11.36
CA THR A 6 -4.10 1.18 -10.51
C THR A 6 -4.38 -0.22 -9.99
N THR A 7 -4.41 -0.35 -8.67
CA THR A 7 -4.72 -1.62 -7.99
C THR A 7 -6.17 -2.04 -8.19
N CYS A 8 -6.38 -3.34 -8.40
CA CYS A 8 -7.68 -3.94 -8.56
C CYS A 8 -8.43 -3.96 -7.22
N LYS A 9 -9.41 -3.08 -7.07
CA LYS A 9 -10.26 -3.02 -5.87
C LYS A 9 -10.93 -4.37 -5.58
N TYR A 10 -11.42 -5.07 -6.61
CA TYR A 10 -12.03 -6.38 -6.45
C TYR A 10 -11.04 -7.44 -5.94
N TYR A 11 -9.77 -7.36 -6.34
CA TYR A 11 -8.74 -8.28 -5.85
C TYR A 11 -8.42 -8.02 -4.38
N MET A 12 -8.39 -6.74 -3.96
CA MET A 12 -8.24 -6.37 -2.55
C MET A 12 -9.34 -6.98 -1.67
N HIS A 13 -10.55 -7.12 -2.20
CA HIS A 13 -11.69 -7.73 -1.51
C HIS A 13 -11.84 -9.24 -1.77
N GLY A 14 -10.91 -9.88 -2.49
CA GLY A 14 -11.01 -11.31 -2.83
C GLY A 14 -12.13 -11.66 -3.81
N ALA A 15 -12.73 -10.67 -4.47
CA ALA A 15 -13.86 -10.80 -5.38
C ALA A 15 -13.46 -10.75 -6.87
N CYS A 16 -12.16 -10.61 -7.17
CA CYS A 16 -11.69 -10.56 -8.56
C CYS A 16 -11.76 -11.93 -9.22
N LYS A 17 -12.52 -12.03 -10.33
CA LYS A 17 -12.63 -13.25 -11.16
C LYS A 17 -11.67 -13.26 -12.36
N LYS A 18 -11.00 -12.14 -12.66
CA LYS A 18 -10.14 -11.99 -13.84
C LYS A 18 -8.75 -12.62 -13.68
N GLY A 19 -8.32 -12.96 -12.47
CA GLY A 19 -7.01 -13.59 -12.25
C GLY A 19 -5.86 -12.80 -12.87
N ASN A 20 -5.04 -13.44 -13.70
CA ASN A 20 -3.91 -12.80 -14.38
C ASN A 20 -4.30 -11.96 -15.60
N ASP A 21 -5.52 -12.09 -16.12
CA ASP A 21 -6.07 -11.28 -17.21
C ASP A 21 -6.69 -9.96 -16.71
N CYS A 22 -6.52 -9.65 -15.43
CA CYS A 22 -7.01 -8.41 -14.88
C CYS A 22 -6.21 -7.21 -15.42
N GLU A 23 -6.92 -6.24 -16.00
CA GLU A 23 -6.34 -4.99 -16.49
C GLU A 23 -5.77 -4.08 -15.38
N PHE A 24 -6.07 -4.42 -14.12
CA PHE A 24 -5.67 -3.72 -12.91
C PHE A 24 -4.64 -4.53 -12.12
N SER A 25 -3.75 -3.85 -11.40
CA SER A 25 -2.71 -4.52 -10.64
C SER A 25 -3.27 -5.36 -9.49
N HIS A 26 -2.89 -6.63 -9.42
CA HIS A 26 -3.08 -7.50 -8.25
C HIS A 26 -1.89 -7.42 -7.28
N ASP A 27 -0.90 -6.58 -7.58
CA ASP A 27 0.21 -6.33 -6.68
C ASP A 27 -0.21 -5.29 -5.63
N LEU A 28 -0.68 -5.79 -4.48
CA LEU A 28 -1.05 -4.98 -3.32
C LEU A 28 0.13 -4.17 -2.77
N LYS A 29 1.37 -4.55 -3.11
CA LYS A 29 2.61 -3.86 -2.73
C LYS A 29 2.76 -2.50 -3.44
N ASN A 30 2.11 -2.29 -4.58
CA ASN A 30 2.16 -1.00 -5.27
C ASN A 30 0.93 -0.10 -4.98
N SER A 31 -0.08 -0.63 -4.29
CA SER A 31 -1.22 0.13 -3.78
C SER A 31 -0.87 1.03 -2.57
N LYS A 32 0.41 1.37 -2.41
CA LYS A 32 0.96 2.14 -1.29
C LYS A 32 0.30 3.50 -1.16
N SER A 33 -0.22 4.10 -2.22
CA SER A 33 -0.80 5.45 -2.17
C SER A 33 -2.07 5.56 -1.32
N ASP A 34 -2.88 4.50 -1.19
CA ASP A 34 -4.18 4.57 -0.49
C ASP A 34 -4.11 4.10 0.98
N MET A 35 -3.16 3.22 1.31
CA MET A 35 -3.02 2.69 2.67
C MET A 35 -2.16 3.56 3.59
N ASN A 36 -1.54 4.63 3.10
CA ASN A 36 -0.75 5.52 3.94
C ASN A 36 -1.62 6.30 4.93
N CYS A 37 -1.26 6.27 6.21
CA CYS A 37 -1.98 7.03 7.21
C CYS A 37 -1.77 8.54 7.02
N LYS A 38 -2.80 9.22 6.53
CA LYS A 38 -2.79 10.68 6.34
C LYS A 38 -2.51 11.45 7.64
N TYR A 39 -2.98 10.94 8.78
CA TYR A 39 -2.76 11.55 10.09
C TYR A 39 -1.33 11.33 10.58
N TYR A 40 -0.72 10.19 10.28
CA TYR A 40 0.67 9.91 10.62
C TYR A 40 1.61 10.79 9.81
N ARG A 41 1.33 10.95 8.50
CA ARG A 41 2.06 11.89 7.66
C ARG A 41 1.99 13.34 8.16
N LYS A 42 0.89 13.70 8.84
CA LYS A 42 0.71 15.01 9.47
C LYS A 42 1.30 15.09 10.89
N GLY A 43 1.78 13.98 11.45
CA GLY A 43 2.25 13.90 12.85
C GLY A 43 1.15 13.92 13.90
N THR A 44 -0.11 13.73 13.51
CA THR A 44 -1.29 13.81 14.39
C THR A 44 -1.99 12.45 14.57
N CYS A 45 -1.31 11.34 14.29
CA CYS A 45 -1.92 10.02 14.45
C CYS A 45 -1.86 9.59 15.92
N PHE A 46 -3.03 9.41 16.54
CA PHE A 46 -3.17 8.95 17.92
C PHE A 46 -3.06 7.42 18.08
N TYR A 47 -3.15 6.67 16.98
CA TYR A 47 -3.16 5.21 17.00
C TYR A 47 -1.76 4.57 17.04
N GLY A 48 -0.69 5.35 16.83
CA GLY A 48 0.68 4.83 16.85
C GLY A 48 0.88 3.60 15.94
N ASP A 49 1.61 2.60 16.40
CA ASP A 49 1.84 1.35 15.65
C ASP A 49 0.59 0.44 15.56
N GLN A 50 -0.51 0.77 16.25
CA GLN A 50 -1.82 0.08 16.11
C GLN A 50 -2.69 0.69 15.01
N CYS A 51 -2.18 1.65 14.23
CA CYS A 51 -2.97 2.23 13.16
C CYS A 51 -3.28 1.21 12.07
N ARG A 52 -4.56 1.17 11.66
CA ARG A 52 -5.02 0.36 10.52
C ARG A 52 -4.39 0.76 9.19
N TYR A 53 -3.85 1.98 9.11
CA TYR A 53 -3.20 2.52 7.94
C TYR A 53 -1.68 2.44 8.09
N ASP A 54 -0.99 2.21 6.98
CA ASP A 54 0.46 2.12 6.89
C ASP A 54 1.10 3.40 7.41
N HIS A 55 1.84 3.24 8.50
CA HIS A 55 2.79 4.21 8.99
C HIS A 55 4.13 3.84 8.38
N ASN A 56 4.28 3.99 7.05
CA ASN A 56 5.59 3.85 6.42
C ASN A 56 6.50 4.90 7.05
N LYS A 57 7.15 4.53 8.15
CA LYS A 57 8.43 5.06 8.54
C LYS A 57 9.21 4.86 7.27
N HIS A 58 9.44 5.94 6.52
CA HIS A 58 10.60 6.03 5.67
C HIS A 58 11.76 5.88 6.66
N HIS A 59 12.02 4.63 7.05
CA HIS A 59 13.27 4.21 7.57
C HIS A 59 14.15 4.53 6.38
N HIS A 60 14.74 5.72 6.41
CA HIS A 60 16.05 5.93 5.86
C HIS A 60 16.78 4.67 6.24
N HIS A 61 16.97 3.81 5.24
CA HIS A 61 17.63 2.55 5.40
C HIS A 61 19.08 2.96 5.67
N HIS A 62 19.35 3.32 6.92
CA HIS A 62 20.68 3.54 7.40
C HIS A 62 21.23 2.13 7.55
N GLN A 63 21.64 1.58 6.42
CA GLN A 63 22.64 0.54 6.38
C GLN A 63 23.90 1.17 6.95
N GLN A 64 24.00 1.23 8.28
CA GLN A 64 25.30 1.32 8.90
C GLN A 64 25.86 -0.07 8.88
N SER A 65 26.73 -0.26 7.90
CA SER A 65 27.83 -1.20 7.92
C SER A 65 28.40 -1.32 9.34
N LYS A 66 28.46 -2.54 9.84
CA LYS A 66 29.55 -3.01 10.68
C LYS A 66 29.95 -4.39 10.18
#